data_AF-A0A954PP09-F1
#
_entry.id   AF-A0A954PP09-F1
#
_cell.length_a   1.000
_cell.length_b   1.000
_cell.length_c   1.000
_cell.angle_alpha   90.00
_cell.angle_beta   90.00
_cell.angle_gamma   90.00
#
_symmetry.space_group_name_H-M   'P 1'
#
loop_
_entity.id
_entity.type
_entity.pdbx_description
1 polymer ?
#
loop_
_entity_poly.entity_id
_entity_poly.type
_entity_poly.pdbx_seq_one_letter_code
_entity_poly.pdbx_strand_id
1 'polypeptide(L)'
;MQHSDHADHPDRERLRSLPPLAGLCTLHRAAAANWSVEASVDRLKRLHYVLRRLCETFTAKITAEPIYELKMTFSHHAYLCAEQVQSIRRRVAEMREPPLGLEHVPHPGLERLMDELLAAPASEQLLLGCYRVALPAVIAAGEKLAADAHPLADAPTVRLAKLMCFELQEVRAFGEQLIGCLVDQERHAAERDWLAELEQSLVASGGLDGTGGQSEELPAARYSATPYVYASEPQRDARFQDSFNAGVNPEAFLYDERFSPRDKSLMMYYKRLREIDVPEMMASILVELR
;
A
#
# COMPACT_ATOMS: atom_id res chain seq x y z
N MET A 1 -30.70 -59.31 19.78
CA MET A 1 -29.31 -58.86 19.61
C MET A 1 -29.26 -57.46 20.18
N GLN A 2 -28.88 -57.35 21.45
CA GLN A 2 -28.96 -56.13 22.25
C GLN A 2 -27.97 -55.09 21.72
N HIS A 3 -28.46 -53.89 21.43
CA HIS A 3 -27.60 -52.71 21.26
C HIS A 3 -26.80 -52.53 22.55
N SER A 4 -25.48 -52.73 22.46
CA SER A 4 -24.57 -52.47 23.57
C SER A 4 -24.60 -50.98 23.88
N ASP A 5 -25.04 -50.64 25.08
CA ASP A 5 -24.80 -49.35 25.71
C ASP A 5 -23.31 -49.02 25.63
N HIS A 6 -22.94 -48.09 24.76
CA HIS A 6 -21.63 -47.48 24.79
C HIS A 6 -21.55 -46.68 26.09
N ALA A 7 -20.93 -47.29 27.11
CA ALA A 7 -20.61 -46.63 28.37
C ALA A 7 -20.02 -45.25 28.08
N ASP A 8 -20.62 -44.23 28.69
CA ASP A 8 -20.23 -42.83 28.50
C ASP A 8 -18.83 -42.64 29.06
N HIS A 9 -17.82 -42.72 28.19
CA HIS A 9 -16.43 -42.56 28.59
C HIS A 9 -16.28 -41.14 29.15
N PRO A 10 -15.72 -40.93 30.36
CA PRO A 10 -15.60 -39.59 30.97
C PRO A 10 -14.80 -38.60 30.11
N ASP A 11 -14.04 -39.11 29.14
CA ASP A 11 -13.31 -38.31 28.16
C ASP A 11 -14.18 -37.82 27.00
N ARG A 12 -15.36 -38.40 26.76
CA ARG A 12 -16.21 -38.05 25.62
C ARG A 12 -16.78 -36.63 25.74
N GLU A 13 -17.16 -36.21 26.95
CA GLU A 13 -17.56 -34.83 27.22
C GLU A 13 -16.39 -33.86 27.08
N ARG A 14 -15.21 -34.23 27.58
CA ARG A 14 -13.98 -33.43 27.43
C ARG A 14 -13.60 -33.25 25.96
N LEU A 15 -13.65 -34.31 25.17
CA LEU A 15 -13.38 -34.29 23.73
C LEU A 15 -14.42 -33.45 22.96
N ARG A 16 -15.70 -33.50 23.34
CA ARG A 16 -16.76 -32.65 22.75
C ARG A 16 -16.59 -31.16 23.08
N SER A 17 -15.94 -30.83 24.20
CA SER A 17 -15.68 -29.45 24.60
C SER A 17 -14.47 -28.81 23.90
N LEU A 18 -13.69 -29.58 23.12
CA LEU A 18 -12.56 -29.04 22.39
C LEU A 18 -13.02 -28.04 21.32
N PRO A 19 -12.37 -26.86 21.22
CA PRO A 19 -12.72 -25.89 20.20
C PRO A 19 -12.42 -26.46 18.80
N PRO A 20 -13.41 -26.46 17.88
CA PRO A 20 -13.23 -27.03 16.55
C PRO A 20 -12.44 -26.08 15.63
N LEU A 21 -12.10 -26.58 14.44
CA LEU A 21 -11.57 -25.80 13.31
C LEU A 21 -10.32 -24.97 13.64
N ALA A 22 -9.46 -25.47 14.54
CA ALA A 22 -8.19 -24.84 14.93
C ALA A 22 -8.32 -23.36 15.36
N GLY A 23 -9.50 -22.97 15.90
CA GLY A 23 -9.76 -21.58 16.31
C GLY A 23 -9.94 -20.58 15.16
N LEU A 24 -10.01 -21.03 13.90
CA LEU A 24 -10.20 -20.15 12.74
C LEU A 24 -11.61 -19.54 12.72
N CYS A 25 -12.62 -20.35 13.05
CA CYS A 25 -14.02 -19.93 13.12
C CYS A 25 -14.89 -20.96 13.86
N THR A 26 -16.17 -20.65 14.05
CA THR A 26 -17.18 -21.60 14.51
C THR A 26 -17.67 -22.49 13.36
N LEU A 27 -18.14 -23.70 13.67
CA LEU A 27 -18.78 -24.58 12.68
C LEU A 27 -19.96 -23.90 11.97
N HIS A 28 -20.75 -23.11 12.71
CA HIS A 28 -21.84 -22.33 12.13
C HIS A 28 -21.35 -21.32 11.09
N ARG A 29 -20.28 -20.55 11.37
CA ARG A 29 -19.71 -19.60 10.40
C ARG A 29 -19.17 -20.33 9.17
N ALA A 30 -18.49 -21.45 9.35
CA ALA A 30 -17.98 -22.24 8.23
C ALA A 30 -19.12 -22.76 7.35
N ALA A 31 -20.20 -23.27 7.94
CA ALA A 31 -21.35 -23.79 7.20
C ALA A 31 -22.18 -22.70 6.51
N ALA A 32 -22.23 -21.49 7.09
CA ALA A 32 -22.99 -20.36 6.54
C ALA A 32 -22.20 -19.54 5.49
N ALA A 33 -20.90 -19.77 5.35
CA ALA A 33 -20.06 -19.00 4.42
C ALA A 33 -20.41 -19.35 2.97
N ASN A 34 -21.03 -18.40 2.26
CA ASN A 34 -21.30 -18.50 0.83
C ASN A 34 -20.27 -17.66 0.06
N TRP A 35 -19.17 -18.30 -0.33
CA TRP A 35 -18.02 -17.60 -0.90
C TRP A 35 -17.32 -18.44 -1.96
N SER A 36 -17.09 -17.85 -3.14
CA SER A 36 -16.37 -18.51 -4.24
C SER A 36 -14.91 -18.09 -4.28
N VAL A 37 -14.08 -18.93 -4.92
CA VAL A 37 -12.68 -18.59 -5.19
C VAL A 37 -12.60 -17.36 -6.10
N GLU A 38 -13.52 -17.24 -7.07
CA GLU A 38 -13.67 -16.08 -7.95
C GLU A 38 -13.84 -14.79 -7.15
N ALA A 39 -14.69 -14.78 -6.12
CA ALA A 39 -14.91 -13.59 -5.29
C ALA A 39 -13.62 -13.14 -4.58
N SER A 40 -12.78 -14.07 -4.12
CA SER A 40 -11.45 -13.73 -3.57
C SER A 40 -10.51 -13.20 -4.64
N VAL A 41 -10.41 -13.88 -5.79
CA VAL A 41 -9.53 -13.47 -6.88
C VAL A 41 -9.87 -12.07 -7.37
N ASP A 42 -11.14 -11.75 -7.57
CA ASP A 42 -11.59 -10.46 -8.09
C ASP A 42 -11.25 -9.32 -7.11
N ARG A 43 -11.51 -9.50 -5.81
CA ARG A 43 -11.15 -8.51 -4.79
C ARG A 43 -9.63 -8.35 -4.64
N LEU A 44 -8.88 -9.45 -4.69
CA LEU A 44 -7.42 -9.42 -4.64
C LEU A 44 -6.82 -8.69 -5.85
N LYS A 45 -7.37 -8.86 -7.06
CA LYS A 45 -6.92 -8.12 -8.25
C LYS A 45 -7.09 -6.61 -8.11
N ARG A 46 -8.20 -6.18 -7.50
CA ARG A 46 -8.47 -4.75 -7.24
C ARG A 46 -7.50 -4.16 -6.21
N LEU A 47 -7.29 -4.88 -5.09
CA LEU A 47 -6.28 -4.53 -4.09
C LEU A 47 -4.87 -4.46 -4.70
N HIS A 48 -4.50 -5.47 -5.49
CA HIS A 48 -3.22 -5.51 -6.19
C HIS A 48 -3.04 -4.31 -7.12
N TYR A 49 -4.04 -3.98 -7.94
CA TYR A 49 -3.98 -2.83 -8.83
C TYR A 49 -3.70 -1.53 -8.07
N VAL A 50 -4.49 -1.23 -7.03
CA VAL A 50 -4.35 0.02 -6.27
C VAL A 50 -3.01 0.07 -5.52
N LEU A 51 -2.59 -1.03 -4.89
CA LEU A 51 -1.28 -1.10 -4.20
C LEU A 51 -0.11 -0.95 -5.17
N ARG A 52 -0.19 -1.56 -6.37
CA ARG A 52 0.82 -1.37 -7.42
C ARG A 52 0.87 0.09 -7.84
N ARG A 53 -0.29 0.71 -8.11
CA ARG A 53 -0.38 2.13 -8.50
C ARG A 53 0.11 3.07 -7.40
N LEU A 54 -0.09 2.75 -6.12
CA LEU A 54 0.45 3.50 -4.98
C LEU A 54 1.97 3.38 -4.91
N CYS A 55 2.52 2.17 -5.06
CA CYS A 55 3.97 1.95 -5.15
C CYS A 55 4.59 2.78 -6.27
N GLU A 56 4.00 2.74 -7.47
CA GLU A 56 4.46 3.51 -8.63
C GLU A 56 4.35 5.02 -8.38
N THR A 57 3.27 5.48 -7.74
CA THR A 57 3.06 6.89 -7.41
C THR A 57 4.09 7.40 -6.41
N PHE A 58 4.31 6.68 -5.31
CA PHE A 58 5.33 7.04 -4.32
C PHE A 58 6.71 7.05 -4.97
N THR A 59 7.04 6.04 -5.78
CA THR A 59 8.32 5.98 -6.50
C THR A 59 8.50 7.18 -7.43
N ALA A 60 7.48 7.52 -8.23
CA ALA A 60 7.53 8.62 -9.18
C ALA A 60 7.64 10.01 -8.54
N LYS A 61 7.37 10.13 -7.23
CA LYS A 61 7.42 11.40 -6.50
C LYS A 61 8.72 11.60 -5.71
N ILE A 62 9.53 10.55 -5.52
CA ILE A 62 10.77 10.62 -4.72
C ILE A 62 11.73 11.70 -5.24
N THR A 63 11.99 11.74 -6.54
CA THR A 63 13.08 12.56 -7.10
C THR A 63 12.81 14.06 -6.95
N ALA A 64 11.63 14.51 -7.38
CA ALA A 64 11.25 15.92 -7.32
C ALA A 64 10.71 16.38 -5.97
N GLU A 65 10.49 15.48 -4.99
CA GLU A 65 10.08 15.86 -3.63
C GLU A 65 11.20 16.66 -2.93
N PRO A 66 10.99 17.91 -2.48
CA PRO A 66 12.05 18.66 -1.80
C PRO A 66 12.29 18.23 -0.34
N ILE A 67 11.27 17.73 0.37
CA ILE A 67 11.32 17.45 1.80
C ILE A 67 11.98 16.09 2.04
N TYR A 68 13.12 16.10 2.74
CA TYR A 68 13.93 14.91 3.00
C TYR A 68 13.14 13.77 3.67
N GLU A 69 12.32 14.09 4.68
CA GLU A 69 11.48 13.12 5.39
C GLU A 69 10.42 12.50 4.47
N LEU A 70 9.86 13.26 3.52
CA LEU A 70 8.90 12.73 2.57
C LEU A 70 9.56 11.79 1.56
N LYS A 71 10.79 12.06 1.10
CA LYS A 71 11.54 11.11 0.25
C LYS A 71 11.75 9.76 0.95
N MET A 72 12.17 9.78 2.22
CA MET A 72 12.32 8.57 3.02
C MET A 72 10.98 7.84 3.20
N THR A 73 9.92 8.61 3.48
CA THR A 73 8.56 8.09 3.61
C THR A 73 8.11 7.40 2.33
N PHE A 74 8.18 8.07 1.19
CA PHE A 74 7.74 7.54 -0.10
C PHE A 74 8.53 6.31 -0.50
N SER A 75 9.85 6.31 -0.26
CA SER A 75 10.70 5.14 -0.49
C SER A 75 10.25 3.93 0.34
N HIS A 76 10.03 4.12 1.64
CA HIS A 76 9.61 3.05 2.53
C HIS A 76 8.18 2.56 2.22
N HIS A 77 7.24 3.47 2.01
CA HIS A 77 5.85 3.11 1.72
C HIS A 77 5.69 2.48 0.33
N ALA A 78 6.50 2.87 -0.65
CA ALA A 78 6.58 2.17 -1.93
C ALA A 78 7.02 0.72 -1.74
N TYR A 79 8.07 0.49 -0.93
CA TYR A 79 8.54 -0.86 -0.59
C TYR A 79 7.44 -1.70 0.08
N LEU A 80 6.75 -1.18 1.09
CA LEU A 80 5.67 -1.91 1.75
C LEU A 80 4.53 -2.23 0.76
N CYS A 81 4.14 -1.27 -0.09
CA CYS A 81 3.16 -1.54 -1.16
C CYS A 81 3.64 -2.66 -2.10
N ALA A 82 4.93 -2.70 -2.46
CA ALA A 82 5.51 -3.74 -3.30
C ALA A 82 5.48 -5.13 -2.63
N GLU A 83 5.75 -5.23 -1.33
CA GLU A 83 5.63 -6.47 -0.56
C GLU A 83 4.19 -7.01 -0.57
N GLN A 84 3.21 -6.11 -0.42
CA GLN A 84 1.79 -6.48 -0.50
C GLN A 84 1.39 -6.91 -1.91
N VAL A 85 1.85 -6.20 -2.95
CA VAL A 85 1.67 -6.58 -4.36
C VAL A 85 2.19 -8.00 -4.62
N GLN A 86 3.40 -8.31 -4.16
CA GLN A 86 4.01 -9.62 -4.37
C GLN A 86 3.29 -10.73 -3.58
N SER A 87 2.83 -10.42 -2.36
CA SER A 87 2.04 -11.36 -1.56
C SER A 87 0.69 -11.67 -2.21
N ILE A 88 0.00 -10.66 -2.72
CA ILE A 88 -1.26 -10.84 -3.44
C ILE A 88 -1.03 -11.61 -4.75
N ARG A 89 0.01 -11.28 -5.53
CA ARG A 89 0.35 -11.97 -6.78
C ARG A 89 0.55 -13.47 -6.55
N ARG A 90 1.32 -13.84 -5.51
CA ARG A 90 1.52 -15.23 -5.12
C ARG A 90 0.19 -15.91 -4.79
N ARG A 91 -0.65 -15.26 -3.99
CA ARG A 91 -1.96 -15.83 -3.62
C ARG A 91 -2.88 -16.03 -4.82
N VAL A 92 -2.93 -15.07 -5.75
CA VAL A 92 -3.71 -15.20 -6.99
C VAL A 92 -3.20 -16.37 -7.84
N ALA A 93 -1.88 -16.57 -7.93
CA ALA A 93 -1.28 -17.69 -8.67
C ALA A 93 -1.56 -19.06 -8.04
N GLU A 94 -1.83 -19.14 -6.73
CA GLU A 94 -2.29 -20.38 -6.08
C GLU A 94 -3.75 -20.73 -6.44
N MET A 95 -4.53 -19.76 -6.90
CA MET A 95 -5.97 -19.91 -7.20
C MET A 95 -6.31 -19.90 -8.69
N ARG A 96 -5.37 -19.46 -9.53
CA ARG A 96 -5.55 -19.30 -10.98
C ARG A 96 -4.32 -19.78 -11.73
N GLU A 97 -4.55 -20.47 -12.84
CA GLU A 97 -3.51 -20.72 -13.83
C GLU A 97 -3.22 -19.44 -14.64
N PRO A 98 -1.98 -19.24 -15.12
CA PRO A 98 -1.65 -18.12 -16.00
C PRO A 98 -2.50 -18.10 -17.29
N PRO A 99 -2.83 -16.91 -17.83
CA PRO A 99 -2.46 -15.58 -17.36
C PRO A 99 -3.26 -15.13 -16.13
N LEU A 100 -2.58 -14.46 -15.19
CA LEU A 100 -3.20 -14.04 -13.93
C LEU A 100 -4.14 -12.84 -14.08
N GLY A 101 -3.95 -12.00 -15.11
CA GLY A 101 -4.78 -10.81 -15.35
C GLY A 101 -4.59 -9.72 -14.30
N LEU A 102 -3.36 -9.55 -13.79
CA LEU A 102 -2.97 -8.56 -12.77
C LEU A 102 -2.47 -7.25 -13.39
N GLU A 103 -2.25 -7.26 -14.70
CA GLU A 103 -1.90 -6.13 -15.56
C GLU A 103 -3.11 -5.26 -15.88
N HIS A 104 -4.31 -5.85 -15.94
CA HIS A 104 -5.54 -5.15 -16.31
C HIS A 104 -5.98 -4.11 -15.28
N VAL A 105 -6.57 -3.03 -15.79
CA VAL A 105 -7.30 -2.04 -15.01
C VAL A 105 -8.65 -2.66 -14.59
N PRO A 106 -8.94 -2.83 -13.29
CA PRO A 106 -10.17 -3.50 -12.87
C PRO A 106 -11.43 -2.66 -13.07
N HIS A 107 -11.32 -1.33 -13.04
CA HIS A 107 -12.42 -0.40 -13.26
C HIS A 107 -11.89 1.01 -13.61
N PRO A 108 -12.49 1.73 -14.57
CA PRO A 108 -12.09 3.11 -14.94
C PRO A 108 -12.08 4.11 -13.77
N GLY A 109 -13.00 3.98 -12.81
CA GLY A 109 -12.99 4.79 -11.58
C GLY A 109 -11.74 4.58 -10.69
N LEU A 110 -11.22 3.35 -10.61
CA LEU A 110 -9.96 3.11 -9.88
C LEU A 110 -8.77 3.69 -10.65
N GLU A 111 -8.79 3.65 -11.97
CA GLU A 111 -7.78 4.29 -12.81
C GLU A 111 -7.79 5.81 -12.63
N ARG A 112 -8.97 6.46 -12.72
CA ARG A 112 -9.13 7.89 -12.47
C ARG A 112 -8.57 8.31 -11.13
N LEU A 113 -8.92 7.60 -10.05
CA LEU A 113 -8.38 7.83 -8.72
C LEU A 113 -6.84 7.82 -8.74
N MET A 114 -6.24 6.76 -9.28
CA MET A 114 -4.80 6.59 -9.24
C MET A 114 -4.04 7.53 -10.18
N ASP A 115 -4.66 7.96 -11.28
CA ASP A 115 -4.12 8.98 -12.18
C ASP A 115 -4.15 10.37 -11.53
N GLU A 116 -5.24 10.72 -10.83
CA GLU A 116 -5.32 11.97 -10.06
C GLU A 116 -4.26 12.05 -8.95
N LEU A 117 -4.04 10.95 -8.22
CA LEU A 117 -2.99 10.90 -7.20
C LEU A 117 -1.58 11.06 -7.79
N LEU A 118 -1.31 10.39 -8.91
CA LEU A 118 -0.04 10.54 -9.61
C LEU A 118 0.16 11.99 -10.12
N ALA A 119 -0.91 12.61 -10.60
CA ALA A 119 -0.89 13.97 -11.10
C ALA A 119 -0.97 15.06 -10.01
N ALA A 120 -1.07 14.69 -8.72
CA ALA A 120 -1.16 15.65 -7.63
C ALA A 120 -0.03 16.70 -7.72
N PRO A 121 -0.37 18.02 -7.67
CA PRO A 121 0.54 19.09 -8.06
C PRO A 121 1.61 19.40 -7.02
N ALA A 122 1.34 19.09 -5.75
CA ALA A 122 2.31 19.26 -4.66
C ALA A 122 2.14 18.14 -3.62
N SER A 123 3.08 18.10 -2.68
CA SER A 123 3.18 17.07 -1.66
C SER A 123 1.94 17.03 -0.77
N GLU A 124 1.36 18.19 -0.44
CA GLU A 124 0.18 18.30 0.41
C GLU A 124 -1.05 17.59 -0.18
N GLN A 125 -1.36 17.81 -1.46
CA GLN A 125 -2.46 17.12 -2.14
C GLN A 125 -2.18 15.63 -2.23
N LEU A 126 -0.95 15.24 -2.55
CA LEU A 126 -0.55 13.83 -2.61
C LEU A 126 -0.76 13.15 -1.25
N LEU A 127 -0.33 13.78 -0.16
CA LEU A 127 -0.52 13.27 1.20
C LEU A 127 -2.01 13.09 1.51
N LEU A 128 -2.83 14.11 1.26
CA LEU A 128 -4.28 14.03 1.49
C LEU A 128 -4.92 12.88 0.70
N GLY A 129 -4.67 12.81 -0.62
CA GLY A 129 -5.27 11.79 -1.47
C GLY A 129 -4.78 10.37 -1.12
N CYS A 130 -3.48 10.17 -0.90
CA CYS A 130 -2.93 8.86 -0.57
C CYS A 130 -3.39 8.36 0.81
N TYR A 131 -3.26 9.20 1.86
CA TYR A 131 -3.46 8.75 3.25
C TYR A 131 -4.89 8.93 3.77
N ARG A 132 -5.71 9.80 3.17
CA ARG A 132 -7.13 9.97 3.55
C ARG A 132 -8.13 9.32 2.62
N VAL A 133 -7.75 9.00 1.38
CA VAL A 133 -8.67 8.37 0.42
C VAL A 133 -8.21 6.97 0.03
N ALA A 134 -7.05 6.82 -0.63
CA ALA A 134 -6.64 5.54 -1.19
C ALA A 134 -6.27 4.48 -0.13
N LEU A 135 -5.38 4.78 0.82
CA LEU A 135 -4.98 3.83 1.85
C LEU A 135 -6.13 3.40 2.76
N PRO A 136 -7.00 4.31 3.25
CA PRO A 136 -8.20 3.91 3.98
C PRO A 136 -9.12 2.99 3.17
N ALA A 137 -9.29 3.23 1.87
CA ALA A 137 -10.08 2.36 1.00
C ALA A 137 -9.44 0.96 0.84
N VAL A 138 -8.10 0.88 0.74
CA VAL A 138 -7.38 -0.40 0.68
C VAL A 138 -7.55 -1.18 1.98
N ILE A 139 -7.38 -0.53 3.12
CA ILE A 139 -7.54 -1.14 4.44
C ILE A 139 -8.97 -1.66 4.62
N ALA A 140 -9.97 -0.84 4.30
CA ALA A 140 -11.38 -1.23 4.41
C ALA A 140 -11.73 -2.42 3.51
N ALA A 141 -11.23 -2.44 2.27
CA ALA A 141 -11.42 -3.56 1.36
C ALA A 141 -10.72 -4.84 1.85
N GLY A 142 -9.52 -4.73 2.44
CA GLY A 142 -8.82 -5.85 3.06
C GLY A 142 -9.55 -6.39 4.29
N GLU A 143 -10.05 -5.52 5.16
CA GLU A 143 -10.84 -5.91 6.34
C GLU A 143 -12.11 -6.65 5.92
N LYS A 144 -12.80 -6.15 4.89
CA LYS A 144 -13.99 -6.80 4.34
C LYS A 144 -13.67 -8.11 3.64
N LEU A 145 -12.54 -8.21 2.93
CA LEU A 145 -12.06 -9.49 2.38
C LEU A 145 -11.77 -10.50 3.49
N ALA A 146 -11.13 -10.09 4.59
CA ALA A 146 -10.86 -10.96 5.74
C ALA A 146 -12.15 -11.42 6.47
N ALA A 147 -13.20 -10.59 6.43
CA ALA A 147 -14.50 -10.90 7.01
C ALA A 147 -15.29 -11.88 6.13
N ASP A 148 -15.38 -11.60 4.84
CA ASP A 148 -16.27 -12.28 3.91
C ASP A 148 -15.69 -13.59 3.35
N ALA A 149 -14.36 -13.64 3.13
CA ALA A 149 -13.72 -14.83 2.58
C ALA A 149 -13.96 -16.07 3.45
N HIS A 150 -14.08 -17.23 2.80
CA HIS A 150 -14.41 -18.46 3.50
C HIS A 150 -13.36 -18.74 4.60
N PRO A 151 -13.73 -18.76 5.89
CA PRO A 151 -12.76 -18.73 6.99
C PRO A 151 -11.92 -20.01 7.13
N LEU A 152 -12.41 -21.13 6.57
CA LEU A 152 -11.70 -22.41 6.52
C LEU A 152 -11.10 -22.72 5.14
N ALA A 153 -11.94 -22.87 4.11
CA ALA A 153 -11.51 -23.21 2.75
C ALA A 153 -10.60 -22.15 2.10
N ASP A 154 -10.76 -20.88 2.47
CA ASP A 154 -9.91 -19.77 1.99
C ASP A 154 -9.19 -19.05 3.14
N ALA A 155 -8.86 -19.81 4.18
CA ALA A 155 -8.06 -19.33 5.31
C ALA A 155 -6.75 -18.63 4.91
N PRO A 156 -6.03 -19.05 3.83
CA PRO A 156 -4.84 -18.32 3.38
C PRO A 156 -5.13 -16.88 2.93
N THR A 157 -6.24 -16.63 2.22
CA THR A 157 -6.64 -15.27 1.82
C THR A 157 -7.02 -14.43 3.03
N VAL A 158 -7.77 -15.01 3.98
CA VAL A 158 -8.12 -14.34 5.25
C VAL A 158 -6.86 -13.94 6.02
N ARG A 159 -5.85 -14.82 6.08
CA ARG A 159 -4.57 -14.53 6.74
C ARG A 159 -3.82 -13.41 6.03
N LEU A 160 -3.73 -13.46 4.70
CA LEU A 160 -3.06 -12.43 3.90
C LEU A 160 -3.71 -11.07 4.15
N ALA A 161 -5.03 -10.97 4.05
CA ALA A 161 -5.77 -9.73 4.24
C ALA A 161 -5.53 -9.13 5.63
N LYS A 162 -5.53 -9.95 6.69
CA LYS A 162 -5.23 -9.50 8.06
C LYS A 162 -3.82 -8.91 8.21
N LEU A 163 -2.81 -9.58 7.65
CA LEU A 163 -1.42 -9.12 7.74
C LEU A 163 -1.21 -7.83 6.93
N MET A 164 -1.78 -7.76 5.74
CA MET A 164 -1.77 -6.56 4.91
C MET A 164 -2.42 -5.38 5.65
N CYS A 165 -3.62 -5.56 6.22
CA CYS A 165 -4.30 -4.51 6.97
C CYS A 165 -3.50 -4.07 8.20
N PHE A 166 -2.89 -5.01 8.93
CA PHE A 166 -2.04 -4.70 10.07
C PHE A 166 -0.89 -3.76 9.70
N GLU A 167 -0.13 -4.08 8.65
CA GLU A 167 0.99 -3.25 8.20
C GLU A 167 0.53 -1.89 7.64
N LEU A 168 -0.53 -1.89 6.81
CA LEU A 168 -1.03 -0.66 6.19
C LEU A 168 -1.68 0.31 7.19
N GLN A 169 -2.17 -0.18 8.34
CA GLN A 169 -2.66 0.67 9.42
C GLN A 169 -1.52 1.53 10.00
N GLU A 170 -0.31 1.00 10.15
CA GLU A 170 0.87 1.76 10.60
C GLU A 170 1.27 2.82 9.57
N VAL A 171 1.28 2.44 8.28
CA VAL A 171 1.53 3.34 7.14
C VAL A 171 0.54 4.52 7.15
N ARG A 172 -0.75 4.23 7.33
CA ARG A 172 -1.79 5.27 7.42
C ARG A 172 -1.60 6.16 8.65
N ALA A 173 -1.32 5.57 9.80
CA ALA A 173 -1.14 6.33 11.04
C ALA A 173 0.04 7.31 10.94
N PHE A 174 1.14 6.91 10.31
CA PHE A 174 2.25 7.80 10.03
C PHE A 174 1.88 8.89 9.01
N GLY A 175 1.13 8.53 7.96
CA GLY A 175 0.60 9.50 6.99
C GLY A 175 -0.24 10.61 7.61
N GLU A 176 -1.11 10.28 8.57
CA GLU A 176 -1.89 11.31 9.29
C GLU A 176 -1.01 12.25 10.12
N GLN A 177 0.12 11.77 10.67
CA GLN A 177 1.09 12.63 11.35
C GLN A 177 1.74 13.62 10.38
N LEU A 178 2.11 13.15 9.18
CA LEU A 178 2.66 14.02 8.13
C LEU A 178 1.65 15.08 7.70
N ILE A 179 0.39 14.70 7.50
CA ILE A 179 -0.68 15.65 7.19
C ILE A 179 -0.83 16.68 8.31
N GLY A 180 -0.80 16.27 9.57
CA GLY A 180 -0.87 17.18 10.71
C GLY A 180 0.30 18.18 10.80
N CYS A 181 1.45 17.85 10.23
CA CYS A 181 2.63 18.71 10.19
C CYS A 181 2.66 19.64 8.96
N LEU A 182 2.19 19.17 7.82
CA LEU A 182 2.45 19.80 6.51
C LEU A 182 1.20 20.42 5.87
N VAL A 183 0.00 20.05 6.29
CA VAL A 183 -1.25 20.51 5.68
C VAL A 183 -2.04 21.34 6.68
N ASP A 184 -2.10 22.65 6.44
CA ASP A 184 -2.94 23.55 7.23
C ASP A 184 -4.44 23.42 6.89
N GLN A 185 -5.28 24.07 7.69
CA GLN A 185 -6.74 24.01 7.52
C GLN A 185 -7.22 24.71 6.24
N GLU A 186 -6.53 25.75 5.78
CA GLU A 186 -6.89 26.49 4.58
C GLU A 186 -6.64 25.64 3.34
N ARG A 187 -5.47 25.02 3.25
CA ARG A 187 -5.11 24.05 2.23
C ARG A 187 -6.08 22.88 2.23
N HIS A 188 -6.35 22.29 3.38
CA HIS A 188 -7.31 21.19 3.47
C HIS A 188 -8.71 21.61 2.97
N ALA A 189 -9.16 22.82 3.31
CA ALA A 189 -10.44 23.33 2.83
C ALA A 189 -10.46 23.56 1.32
N ALA A 190 -9.35 24.04 0.75
CA ALA A 190 -9.20 24.27 -0.69
C ALA A 190 -9.27 22.96 -1.50
N GLU A 191 -8.80 21.85 -0.93
CA GLU A 191 -8.80 20.54 -1.60
C GLU A 191 -10.07 19.71 -1.37
N ARG A 192 -11.06 20.23 -0.64
CA ARG A 192 -12.27 19.48 -0.28
C ARG A 192 -13.00 18.90 -1.49
N ASP A 193 -13.18 19.71 -2.54
CA ASP A 193 -13.91 19.28 -3.73
C ASP A 193 -13.13 18.20 -4.50
N TRP A 194 -11.81 18.34 -4.59
CA TRP A 194 -10.97 17.33 -5.21
C TRP A 194 -10.99 16.01 -4.43
N LEU A 195 -10.90 16.05 -3.10
CA LEU A 195 -11.02 14.85 -2.27
C LEU A 195 -12.39 14.17 -2.45
N ALA A 196 -13.47 14.94 -2.56
CA ALA A 196 -14.79 14.41 -2.87
C ALA A 196 -14.86 13.75 -4.26
N GLU A 197 -14.17 14.30 -5.26
CA GLU A 197 -14.05 13.69 -6.60
C GLU A 197 -13.26 12.36 -6.56
N LEU A 198 -12.21 12.27 -5.74
CA LEU A 198 -11.50 11.00 -5.53
C LEU A 198 -12.41 9.94 -4.90
N GLU A 199 -13.19 10.32 -3.88
CA GLU A 199 -14.17 9.44 -3.24
C GLU A 199 -15.28 9.03 -4.22
N GLN A 200 -15.77 9.95 -5.05
CA GLN A 200 -16.74 9.63 -6.10
C GLN A 200 -16.19 8.61 -7.10
N SER A 201 -14.91 8.71 -7.46
CA SER A 201 -14.25 7.74 -8.35
C SER A 201 -14.19 6.33 -7.72
N LEU A 202 -13.95 6.25 -6.40
CA LEU A 202 -14.06 5.00 -5.64
C LEU A 202 -15.49 4.46 -5.63
N VAL A 203 -16.48 5.31 -5.32
CA VAL A 203 -17.89 4.91 -5.27
C VAL A 203 -18.37 4.41 -6.63
N ALA A 204 -18.05 5.11 -7.72
CA ALA A 204 -18.37 4.70 -9.09
C ALA A 204 -17.80 3.32 -9.43
N SER A 205 -16.69 2.92 -8.80
CA SER A 205 -16.12 1.58 -8.97
C SER A 205 -16.82 0.48 -8.15
N GLY A 206 -17.89 0.79 -7.40
CA GLY A 206 -18.50 -0.10 -6.43
C GLY A 206 -17.67 -0.21 -5.14
N GLY A 207 -16.89 0.84 -4.82
CA GLY A 207 -15.84 0.79 -3.82
C GLY A 207 -14.59 0.05 -4.30
N LEU A 208 -13.54 0.06 -3.48
CA LEU A 208 -12.28 -0.59 -3.86
C LEU A 208 -12.44 -2.10 -4.04
N ASP A 209 -13.32 -2.75 -3.26
CA ASP A 209 -13.61 -4.18 -3.38
C ASP A 209 -14.59 -4.53 -4.52
N GLY A 210 -15.21 -3.54 -5.16
CA GLY A 210 -16.12 -3.71 -6.31
C GLY A 210 -17.49 -4.31 -5.99
N THR A 211 -17.88 -4.32 -4.71
CA THR A 211 -19.12 -4.96 -4.25
C THR A 211 -20.34 -4.03 -4.23
N GLY A 212 -20.11 -2.72 -4.28
CA GLY A 212 -21.17 -1.71 -4.39
C GLY A 212 -21.71 -1.58 -5.82
N GLY A 213 -22.69 -0.70 -6.00
CA GLY A 213 -23.17 -0.31 -7.33
C GLY A 213 -22.06 0.36 -8.13
N GLN A 214 -21.85 -0.08 -9.37
CA GLN A 214 -20.88 0.50 -10.29
C GLN A 214 -21.56 1.52 -11.21
N SER A 215 -20.80 2.52 -11.65
CA SER A 215 -21.23 3.56 -12.56
C SER A 215 -20.15 3.85 -13.59
N GLU A 216 -20.57 4.11 -14.82
CA GLU A 216 -19.70 4.63 -15.87
C GLU A 216 -19.52 6.16 -15.78
N GLU A 217 -20.39 6.84 -15.02
CA GLU A 217 -20.25 8.27 -14.77
C GLU A 217 -19.11 8.51 -13.78
N LEU A 218 -18.04 9.14 -14.28
CA LEU A 218 -16.86 9.49 -13.50
C LEU A 218 -16.73 11.02 -13.37
N PRO A 219 -16.15 11.51 -12.27
CA PRO A 219 -15.72 12.90 -12.17
C PRO A 219 -14.76 13.26 -13.30
N ALA A 220 -14.83 14.52 -13.73
CA ALA A 220 -13.89 15.04 -14.69
C ALA A 220 -12.46 14.99 -14.12
N ALA A 221 -11.49 14.74 -14.99
CA ALA A 221 -10.08 14.82 -14.62
C ALA A 221 -9.75 16.25 -14.16
N ARG A 222 -9.18 16.40 -12.96
CA ARG A 222 -8.77 17.70 -12.42
C ARG A 222 -7.26 17.87 -12.62
N TYR A 223 -6.45 17.12 -11.89
CA TYR A 223 -5.00 17.16 -12.03
C TYR A 223 -4.52 16.22 -13.13
N SER A 224 -5.23 15.11 -13.36
CA SER A 224 -4.91 14.16 -14.44
C SER A 224 -5.48 14.56 -15.81
N ALA A 225 -5.95 15.80 -15.96
CA ALA A 225 -6.46 16.33 -17.23
C ALA A 225 -5.38 16.35 -18.33
N THR A 226 -4.12 16.52 -17.92
CA THR A 226 -2.94 16.34 -18.77
C THR A 226 -2.18 15.08 -18.36
N PRO A 227 -1.61 14.31 -19.30
CA PRO A 227 -0.77 13.17 -18.97
C PRO A 227 0.36 13.56 -18.02
N TYR A 228 0.58 12.74 -16.99
CA TYR A 228 1.67 12.95 -16.05
C TYR A 228 3.03 12.86 -16.75
N VAL A 229 3.90 13.82 -16.45
CA VAL A 229 5.30 13.83 -16.90
C VAL A 229 6.18 13.69 -15.67
N TYR A 230 7.05 12.68 -15.67
CA TYR A 230 7.97 12.44 -14.56
C TYR A 230 8.98 13.59 -14.42
N ALA A 231 9.10 14.11 -13.20
CA ALA A 231 10.08 15.13 -12.85
C ALA A 231 11.36 14.47 -12.32
N SER A 232 12.34 14.31 -13.21
CA SER A 232 13.61 13.64 -12.93
C SER A 232 14.67 14.52 -12.25
N GLU A 233 14.41 15.81 -12.09
CA GLU A 233 15.35 16.74 -11.44
C GLU A 233 15.24 16.63 -9.90
N PRO A 234 16.34 16.27 -9.21
CA PRO A 234 16.36 16.23 -7.75
C PRO A 234 16.11 17.61 -7.12
N GLN A 235 15.22 17.65 -6.11
CA GLN A 235 14.99 18.87 -5.33
C GLN A 235 15.37 18.69 -3.87
N ARG A 236 15.64 19.81 -3.19
CA ARG A 236 15.93 19.87 -1.76
C ARG A 236 15.19 21.07 -1.13
N ASP A 237 14.79 20.93 0.12
CA ASP A 237 14.24 22.05 0.90
C ASP A 237 15.33 23.00 1.42
N ALA A 238 14.89 24.10 2.04
CA ALA A 238 15.74 25.20 2.49
C ALA A 238 16.82 24.81 3.53
N ARG A 239 16.76 23.62 4.13
CA ARG A 239 17.80 23.13 5.06
C ARG A 239 19.07 22.71 4.32
N PHE A 240 18.99 22.45 3.02
CA PHE A 240 20.11 22.00 2.20
C PHE A 240 20.62 23.13 1.31
N GLN A 241 21.91 23.44 1.43
CA GLN A 241 22.57 24.48 0.62
C GLN A 241 23.07 23.95 -0.73
N ASP A 242 23.06 22.64 -0.94
CA ASP A 242 23.59 21.96 -2.12
C ASP A 242 22.63 20.85 -2.56
N SER A 243 22.16 20.93 -3.80
CA SER A 243 21.25 19.96 -4.40
C SER A 243 21.91 18.59 -4.62
N PHE A 244 23.22 18.53 -4.84
CA PHE A 244 23.98 17.32 -5.19
C PHE A 244 24.92 16.84 -4.07
N ASN A 245 24.80 17.39 -2.86
CA ASN A 245 25.56 16.94 -1.69
C ASN A 245 27.11 16.95 -1.88
N ALA A 246 27.63 17.85 -2.72
CA ALA A 246 29.04 18.00 -3.08
C ALA A 246 29.85 18.83 -2.05
N GLY A 247 29.21 19.43 -1.05
CA GLY A 247 29.86 20.28 -0.05
C GLY A 247 30.95 19.62 0.81
N VAL A 248 31.01 18.29 0.88
CA VAL A 248 32.11 17.52 1.50
C VAL A 248 32.37 16.30 0.63
N ASN A 249 33.62 16.05 0.23
CA ASN A 249 34.02 14.80 -0.43
C ASN A 249 34.39 13.74 0.64
N PRO A 250 33.47 12.83 1.02
CA PRO A 250 33.70 11.92 2.14
C PRO A 250 34.73 10.84 1.78
N GLU A 251 34.85 10.51 0.49
CA GLU A 251 35.75 9.49 -0.03
C GLU A 251 37.22 9.93 0.08
N ALA A 252 37.49 11.23 -0.05
CA ALA A 252 38.83 11.79 0.17
C ALA A 252 39.37 11.48 1.58
N PHE A 253 38.51 11.39 2.60
CA PHE A 253 38.92 11.05 3.96
C PHE A 253 39.35 9.59 4.11
N LEU A 254 38.80 8.67 3.29
CA LEU A 254 39.07 7.24 3.41
C LEU A 254 40.51 6.91 3.03
N TYR A 255 41.01 7.58 1.99
CA TYR A 255 42.32 7.31 1.40
C TYR A 255 43.44 8.16 1.99
N ASP A 256 43.10 9.23 2.72
CA ASP A 256 44.10 10.08 3.35
C ASP A 256 44.60 9.46 4.67
N GLU A 257 45.90 9.21 4.75
CA GLU A 257 46.57 8.59 5.91
C GLU A 257 46.58 9.50 7.15
N ARG A 258 46.33 10.81 6.98
CA ARG A 258 46.31 11.78 8.09
C ARG A 258 45.11 11.60 9.02
N PHE A 259 44.04 10.95 8.56
CA PHE A 259 42.84 10.71 9.38
C PHE A 259 42.91 9.37 10.10
N SER A 260 42.46 9.35 11.35
CA SER A 260 42.42 8.10 12.12
C SER A 260 41.33 7.16 11.59
N PRO A 261 41.41 5.84 11.88
CA PRO A 261 40.34 4.91 11.52
C PRO A 261 38.95 5.32 12.04
N ARG A 262 38.89 5.93 13.23
CA ARG A 262 37.63 6.42 13.83
C ARG A 262 37.01 7.55 12.99
N ASP A 263 37.82 8.51 12.55
CA ASP A 263 37.35 9.65 11.76
C ASP A 263 36.80 9.18 10.40
N LYS A 264 37.47 8.21 9.78
CA LYS A 264 37.03 7.56 8.55
C LYS A 264 35.67 6.87 8.74
N SER A 265 35.48 6.15 9.85
CA SER A 265 34.19 5.53 10.17
C SER A 265 33.09 6.58 10.36
N LEU A 266 33.36 7.67 11.09
CA LEU A 266 32.41 8.77 11.27
C LEU A 266 32.02 9.41 9.93
N MET A 267 32.99 9.62 9.04
CA MET A 267 32.74 10.16 7.70
C MET A 267 31.88 9.21 6.84
N MET A 268 32.08 7.89 6.96
CA MET A 268 31.20 6.93 6.29
C MET A 268 29.77 6.94 6.82
N TYR A 269 29.57 7.09 8.14
CA TYR A 269 28.24 7.28 8.69
C TYR A 269 27.61 8.58 8.19
N TYR A 270 28.37 9.67 8.16
CA TYR A 270 27.92 10.94 7.61
C TYR A 270 27.49 10.83 6.14
N LYS A 271 28.29 10.18 5.29
CA LYS A 271 27.94 9.92 3.89
C LYS A 271 26.61 9.17 3.79
N ARG A 272 26.49 8.03 4.50
CA ARG A 272 25.29 7.18 4.47
C ARG A 272 24.04 7.88 4.97
N LEU A 273 24.16 8.72 5.99
CA LEU A 273 23.03 9.50 6.53
C LEU A 273 22.53 10.57 5.54
N ARG A 274 23.33 10.97 4.56
CA ARG A 274 22.96 11.98 3.56
C ARG A 274 22.76 11.39 2.16
N GLU A 275 22.92 10.07 2.01
CA GLU A 275 22.89 9.38 0.72
C GLU A 275 21.44 9.23 0.22
N ILE A 276 20.95 10.28 -0.41
CA ILE A 276 19.62 10.33 -1.02
C ILE A 276 19.67 10.21 -2.55
N ASP A 277 20.85 10.39 -3.15
CA ASP A 277 21.00 10.33 -4.61
C ASP A 277 20.74 8.91 -5.15
N VAL A 278 21.02 7.87 -4.35
CA VAL A 278 20.74 6.47 -4.71
C VAL A 278 19.23 6.21 -4.86
N PRO A 279 18.36 6.50 -3.86
CA PRO A 279 16.92 6.32 -4.05
C PRO A 279 16.34 7.18 -5.18
N GLU A 280 16.87 8.37 -5.44
CA GLU A 280 16.44 9.24 -6.56
C GLU A 280 16.82 8.66 -7.93
N MET A 281 18.04 8.15 -8.06
CA MET A 281 18.50 7.44 -9.25
C MET A 281 17.67 6.18 -9.48
N MET A 282 17.47 5.37 -8.43
CA MET A 282 16.67 4.16 -8.52
C MET A 282 15.21 4.45 -8.87
N ALA A 283 14.61 5.50 -8.30
CA ALA A 283 13.27 5.95 -8.67
C ALA A 283 13.18 6.27 -10.16
N SER A 284 14.18 6.96 -10.71
CA SER A 284 14.23 7.29 -12.13
C SER A 284 14.28 6.05 -13.02
N ILE A 285 15.12 5.07 -12.67
CA ILE A 285 15.20 3.79 -13.38
C ILE A 285 13.86 3.04 -13.31
N LEU A 286 13.25 2.96 -12.12
CA LEU A 286 12.00 2.23 -11.92
C LEU A 286 10.83 2.86 -12.69
N VAL A 287 10.79 4.19 -12.79
CA VAL A 287 9.76 4.90 -13.56
C VAL A 287 9.93 4.65 -15.07
N GLU A 288 11.17 4.58 -15.58
CA GLU A 288 11.44 4.29 -16.99
C GLU A 288 11.17 2.83 -17.39
N LEU A 289 11.28 1.88 -16.46
CA LEU A 289 11.05 0.46 -16.70
C LEU A 289 9.57 0.03 -16.70
N ARG A 290 8.66 0.94 -16.34
CA ARG A 290 7.21 0.68 -16.23
C ARG A 290 6.54 0.60 -17.61
#